data_AF-A0A2D8RHV1-F1
#
_entry.id   AF-A0A2D8RHV1-F1
#
_cell.length_a   1.000
_cell.length_b   1.000
_cell.length_c   1.000
_cell.angle_alpha   90.00
_cell.angle_beta   90.00
_cell.angle_gamma   90.00
#
_symmetry.space_group_name_H-M   'P 1'
#
loop_
_entity.id
_entity.type
_entity.pdbx_description
1 polymer ?
#
loop_
_entity_poly.entity_id
_entity_poly.type
_entity_poly.pdbx_seq_one_letter_code
_entity_poly.pdbx_strand_id
1 'polypeptide(L)'
;MDLFAAAGESNLYPKHFAYFMPEDEGIKYAEHKRTIVFSNVYSQLFTRIALKQLNMFGWKRSNLPDDKELSQYLIGWFRGHDLGHSIVSQNTSFKNLSKLDRWGSMVVQEALADVFGLLICSSHRITDELQLDKETLSRVYLLEMLRYLRRGPCDFPDAGAAYIQFKFLLEVECLTLHDNGEISADLDKLYRSITLLAGTWSKTYSTVTLIAHFCLCMHTVHI
;
A
#
# COMPACT_ATOMS: atom_id res chain seq x y z
N MET A 1 -12.34 11.61 -9.05
CA MET A 1 -13.34 11.77 -10.12
C MET A 1 -14.20 10.52 -10.12
N ASP A 2 -15.48 10.61 -10.50
CA ASP A 2 -16.30 9.40 -10.60
C ASP A 2 -16.32 8.86 -12.02
N LEU A 3 -16.01 7.57 -12.16
CA LEU A 3 -16.06 6.87 -13.43
C LEU A 3 -17.51 6.51 -13.77
N PHE A 4 -18.05 7.11 -14.83
CA PHE A 4 -19.38 6.80 -15.33
C PHE A 4 -19.37 5.59 -16.29
N ALA A 5 -18.39 5.53 -17.20
CA ALA A 5 -18.26 4.45 -18.18
C ALA A 5 -16.77 4.19 -18.48
N ALA A 6 -16.45 2.93 -18.80
CA ALA A 6 -15.14 2.49 -19.26
C ALA A 6 -15.33 1.43 -20.35
N ALA A 7 -14.41 1.37 -21.31
CA ALA A 7 -14.41 0.42 -22.42
C ALA A 7 -12.98 -0.03 -22.75
N GLY A 8 -12.86 -1.10 -23.54
CA GLY A 8 -11.56 -1.67 -23.90
C GLY A 8 -10.83 -2.25 -22.68
N GLU A 9 -9.50 -2.14 -22.68
CA GLU A 9 -8.62 -2.65 -21.60
C GLU A 9 -9.00 -2.08 -20.23
N SER A 10 -9.44 -0.81 -20.19
CA SER A 10 -9.88 -0.17 -18.94
C SER A 10 -11.12 -0.81 -18.30
N ASN A 11 -11.82 -1.68 -19.02
CA ASN A 11 -12.97 -2.44 -18.52
C ASN A 11 -12.67 -3.91 -18.20
N LEU A 12 -11.39 -4.31 -18.17
CA LEU A 12 -10.97 -5.67 -17.81
C LEU A 12 -10.74 -5.85 -16.30
N TYR A 13 -10.46 -7.09 -15.90
CA TYR A 13 -10.10 -7.48 -14.54
C TYR A 13 -8.58 -7.76 -14.45
N PRO A 14 -7.88 -7.34 -13.37
CA PRO A 14 -8.38 -6.59 -12.23
C PRO A 14 -8.77 -5.15 -12.58
N LYS A 15 -9.83 -4.62 -11.95
CA LYS A 15 -10.31 -3.27 -12.22
C LYS A 15 -9.36 -2.23 -11.61
N HIS A 16 -8.77 -1.39 -12.44
CA HIS A 16 -7.96 -0.27 -12.00
C HIS A 16 -8.83 0.87 -11.44
N PHE A 17 -8.41 1.43 -10.31
CA PHE A 17 -9.01 2.62 -9.74
C PHE A 17 -8.18 3.89 -10.00
N ALA A 18 -6.96 3.75 -10.53
CA ALA A 18 -6.08 4.86 -10.88
C ALA A 18 -5.36 4.59 -12.20
N TYR A 19 -5.07 5.65 -12.95
CA TYR A 19 -4.31 5.65 -14.20
C TYR A 19 -3.26 6.74 -14.19
N PHE A 20 -2.06 6.41 -14.69
CA PHE A 20 -0.91 7.31 -14.74
C PHE A 20 -0.63 7.70 -16.19
N MET A 21 -1.13 8.86 -16.59
CA MET A 21 -1.10 9.31 -17.98
C MET A 21 0.08 10.25 -18.27
N PRO A 22 0.66 10.24 -19.48
CA PRO A 22 0.41 9.27 -20.55
C PRO A 22 1.08 7.92 -20.27
N GLU A 23 0.43 6.81 -20.65
CA GLU A 23 0.99 5.45 -20.59
C GLU A 23 1.79 5.07 -21.85
N ASP A 24 1.77 5.91 -22.89
CA ASP A 24 2.47 5.66 -24.17
C ASP A 24 3.96 5.39 -23.94
N GLU A 25 4.42 4.22 -24.37
CA GLU A 25 5.78 3.70 -24.19
C GLU A 25 6.85 4.63 -24.81
N GLY A 26 6.48 5.45 -25.80
CA GLY A 26 7.33 6.47 -26.40
C GLY A 26 7.45 7.78 -25.60
N ILE A 27 6.54 8.02 -24.65
CA ILE A 27 6.47 9.25 -23.83
C ILE A 27 6.62 8.92 -22.34
N LYS A 28 7.29 7.83 -21.98
CA LYS A 28 7.61 7.46 -20.59
C LYS A 28 8.32 8.58 -19.80
N TYR A 29 8.95 9.50 -20.52
CA TYR A 29 9.64 10.69 -20.04
C TYR A 29 8.87 12.00 -20.27
N ALA A 30 7.54 11.94 -20.44
CA ALA A 30 6.70 13.12 -20.53
C ALA A 30 7.02 14.08 -19.39
N GLU A 31 7.24 15.35 -19.74
CA GLU A 31 7.48 16.43 -18.76
C GLU A 31 6.29 16.59 -17.80
N HIS A 32 5.09 16.24 -18.26
CA HIS A 32 3.86 16.32 -17.49
C HIS A 32 3.16 14.97 -17.41
N LYS A 33 3.15 14.40 -16.21
CA LYS A 33 2.38 13.21 -15.87
C LYS A 33 1.14 13.61 -15.09
N ARG A 34 0.02 12.94 -15.34
CA ARG A 34 -1.25 13.14 -14.62
C ARG A 34 -1.75 11.82 -14.08
N THR A 35 -1.99 11.77 -12.78
CA THR A 35 -2.62 10.62 -12.13
C THR A 35 -4.11 10.88 -11.95
N ILE A 36 -4.94 10.11 -12.64
CA ILE A 36 -6.40 10.13 -12.51
C ILE A 36 -6.79 9.06 -11.50
N VAL A 37 -7.60 9.43 -10.51
CA VAL A 37 -8.13 8.51 -9.49
C VAL A 37 -9.65 8.50 -9.55
N PHE A 38 -10.21 7.30 -9.69
CA PHE A 38 -11.64 7.04 -9.75
C PHE A 38 -12.19 6.73 -8.35
N SER A 39 -12.75 7.76 -7.70
CA SER A 39 -13.23 7.72 -6.31
C SER A 39 -14.26 6.62 -6.10
N ASN A 40 -15.30 6.60 -6.93
CA ASN A 40 -16.35 5.58 -6.87
C ASN A 40 -15.82 4.15 -7.09
N VAL A 41 -14.91 3.94 -8.04
CA VAL A 41 -14.32 2.61 -8.28
C VAL A 41 -13.50 2.18 -7.07
N TYR A 42 -12.67 3.09 -6.53
CA TYR A 42 -11.83 2.77 -5.38
C TYR A 42 -12.67 2.41 -4.15
N SER A 43 -13.67 3.23 -3.82
CA SER A 43 -14.61 2.94 -2.73
C SER A 43 -15.34 1.62 -2.93
N GLN A 44 -15.72 1.26 -4.16
CA GLN A 44 -16.37 -0.03 -4.45
C GLN A 44 -15.42 -1.21 -4.31
N LEU A 45 -14.16 -1.09 -4.73
CA LEU A 45 -13.15 -2.12 -4.50
C LEU A 45 -12.94 -2.35 -3.00
N PHE A 46 -12.79 -1.29 -2.22
CA PHE A 46 -12.68 -1.39 -0.77
C PHE A 46 -13.93 -2.04 -0.15
N THR A 47 -15.12 -1.52 -0.50
CA THR A 47 -16.39 -1.99 0.07
C THR A 47 -16.68 -3.46 -0.26
N ARG A 48 -16.39 -3.90 -1.48
CA ARG A 48 -16.73 -5.26 -1.94
C ARG A 48 -15.65 -6.29 -1.66
N ILE A 49 -14.42 -5.84 -1.41
CA ILE A 49 -13.26 -6.71 -1.25
C ILE A 49 -12.69 -6.54 0.15
N ALA A 50 -12.16 -5.36 0.48
CA ALA A 50 -11.48 -5.06 1.75
C ALA A 50 -12.38 -5.26 2.98
N LEU A 51 -13.63 -4.78 2.94
CA LEU A 51 -14.56 -4.92 4.07
C LEU A 51 -14.90 -6.37 4.43
N LYS A 52 -14.73 -7.31 3.49
CA LYS A 52 -14.94 -8.74 3.78
C LYS A 52 -13.88 -9.32 4.71
N GLN A 53 -12.82 -8.58 5.01
CA GLN A 53 -11.76 -8.98 5.95
C GLN A 53 -11.89 -8.29 7.32
N LEU A 54 -12.94 -7.50 7.57
CA LEU A 54 -13.16 -6.81 8.87
C LEU A 54 -13.14 -7.76 10.06
N ASN A 55 -13.80 -8.90 9.90
CA ASN A 55 -13.91 -9.96 10.90
C ASN A 55 -12.55 -10.58 11.24
N MET A 56 -11.58 -10.59 10.31
CA MET A 56 -10.22 -11.03 10.63
C MET A 56 -9.62 -10.18 11.75
N PHE A 57 -9.93 -8.89 11.82
CA PHE A 57 -9.45 -8.01 12.89
C PHE A 57 -10.37 -7.92 14.12
N GLY A 58 -11.48 -8.66 14.14
CA GLY A 58 -12.54 -8.48 15.14
C GLY A 58 -13.22 -7.09 15.07
N TRP A 59 -13.04 -6.36 13.97
CA TRP A 59 -13.61 -5.02 13.79
C TRP A 59 -15.04 -5.08 13.24
N LYS A 60 -15.80 -4.03 13.51
CA LYS A 60 -17.16 -3.81 13.02
C LYS A 60 -17.16 -2.69 11.98
N ARG A 61 -18.22 -2.61 11.18
CA ARG A 61 -18.40 -1.52 10.20
C ARG A 61 -18.33 -0.13 10.84
N SER A 62 -18.75 0.00 12.11
CA SER A 62 -18.68 1.24 12.88
C SER A 62 -17.26 1.67 13.27
N ASN A 63 -16.25 0.82 13.10
CA ASN A 63 -14.84 1.18 13.30
C ASN A 63 -14.22 1.86 12.06
N LEU A 64 -14.98 2.03 10.99
CA LEU A 64 -14.55 2.58 9.71
C LEU A 64 -15.38 3.80 9.33
N PRO A 65 -14.85 4.70 8.48
CA PRO A 65 -15.58 5.89 8.06
C PRO A 65 -16.84 5.49 7.30
N ASP A 66 -17.87 6.32 7.28
CA ASP A 66 -19.07 6.02 6.50
C ASP A 66 -18.75 5.99 4.98
N ASP A 67 -19.70 5.57 4.15
CA ASP A 67 -19.44 5.44 2.71
C ASP A 67 -19.15 6.78 2.01
N LYS A 68 -19.58 7.91 2.60
CA LYS A 68 -19.32 9.26 2.07
C LYS A 68 -17.87 9.67 2.37
N GLU A 69 -17.42 9.40 3.58
CA GLU A 69 -16.08 9.76 4.08
C GLU A 69 -15.00 8.77 3.62
N LEU A 70 -15.34 7.51 3.34
CA LEU A 70 -14.38 6.48 2.96
C LEU A 70 -13.46 6.89 1.81
N SER A 71 -14.02 7.56 0.79
CA SER A 71 -13.24 8.01 -0.38
C SER A 71 -12.12 8.98 0.02
N GLN A 72 -12.31 9.79 1.07
CA GLN A 72 -11.33 10.75 1.56
C GLN A 72 -10.12 10.05 2.17
N TYR A 73 -10.34 8.99 2.96
CA TYR A 73 -9.26 8.17 3.52
C TYR A 73 -8.49 7.43 2.42
N LEU A 74 -9.21 6.78 1.50
CA LEU A 74 -8.60 6.02 0.40
C LEU A 74 -7.78 6.91 -0.53
N ILE A 75 -8.35 8.03 -0.98
CA ILE A 75 -7.67 8.97 -1.88
C ILE A 75 -6.56 9.69 -1.13
N GLY A 76 -6.77 10.08 0.13
CA GLY A 76 -5.76 10.69 0.97
C GLY A 76 -4.50 9.83 1.02
N TRP A 77 -4.65 8.57 1.46
CA TRP A 77 -3.54 7.62 1.51
C TRP A 77 -2.90 7.39 0.13
N PHE A 78 -3.68 7.14 -0.91
CA PHE A 78 -3.15 6.91 -2.26
C PHE A 78 -2.36 8.12 -2.80
N ARG A 79 -2.81 9.34 -2.55
CA ARG A 79 -2.06 10.56 -2.90
C ARG A 79 -0.80 10.71 -2.06
N GLY A 80 -0.85 10.32 -0.80
CA GLY A 80 0.35 10.17 0.03
C GLY A 80 1.34 9.19 -0.60
N HIS A 81 0.87 8.04 -1.09
CA HIS A 81 1.68 7.03 -1.77
C HIS A 81 2.32 7.59 -3.06
N ASP A 82 1.56 8.28 -3.90
CA ASP A 82 2.07 8.97 -5.11
C ASP A 82 3.23 9.93 -4.75
N LEU A 83 3.08 10.69 -3.66
CA LEU A 83 4.12 11.58 -3.15
C LEU A 83 5.31 10.80 -2.56
N GLY A 84 5.04 9.66 -1.93
CA GLY A 84 6.04 8.74 -1.38
C GLY A 84 7.05 8.27 -2.42
N HIS A 85 6.61 7.99 -3.65
CA HIS A 85 7.52 7.67 -4.77
C HIS A 85 8.50 8.80 -5.11
N SER A 86 8.18 10.04 -4.76
CA SER A 86 9.05 11.20 -5.01
C SER A 86 10.09 11.41 -3.90
N ILE A 87 10.00 10.67 -2.78
CA ILE A 87 10.98 10.74 -1.70
C ILE A 87 12.18 9.89 -2.07
N VAL A 88 13.19 10.54 -2.66
CA VAL A 88 14.46 9.91 -3.04
C VAL A 88 15.59 10.47 -2.18
N SER A 89 16.33 9.57 -1.54
CA SER A 89 17.56 9.86 -0.81
C SER A 89 18.75 9.19 -1.49
N GLN A 90 19.98 9.64 -1.19
CA GLN A 90 21.19 8.99 -1.71
C GLN A 90 21.27 7.49 -1.33
N ASN A 91 20.66 7.10 -0.21
CA ASN A 91 20.62 5.72 0.30
C ASN A 91 19.47 4.89 -0.26
N THR A 92 18.55 5.49 -1.02
CA THR A 92 17.41 4.81 -1.70
C THR A 92 17.59 4.83 -3.22
N SER A 93 18.83 4.73 -3.69
CA SER A 93 19.11 4.54 -5.12
C SER A 93 18.77 3.11 -5.55
N PHE A 94 17.49 2.88 -5.86
CA PHE A 94 17.00 1.60 -6.36
C PHE A 94 17.59 1.18 -7.70
N LYS A 95 18.35 2.05 -8.38
CA LYS A 95 19.04 1.71 -9.64
C LYS A 95 19.97 0.51 -9.50
N ASN A 96 20.67 0.38 -8.37
CA ASN A 96 21.57 -0.74 -8.14
C ASN A 96 20.81 -2.02 -7.82
N LEU A 97 19.78 -1.92 -6.97
CA LEU A 97 18.88 -3.04 -6.67
C LEU A 97 18.18 -3.54 -7.94
N SER A 98 17.62 -2.63 -8.75
CA SER A 98 16.94 -2.96 -9.99
C SER A 98 17.82 -3.64 -11.04
N LYS A 99 19.15 -3.46 -10.99
CA LYS A 99 20.08 -4.18 -11.86
C LYS A 99 20.32 -5.63 -11.42
N LEU A 100 20.22 -5.89 -10.12
CA LEU A 100 20.40 -7.23 -9.53
C LEU A 100 19.10 -8.01 -9.49
N ASP A 101 18.03 -7.36 -9.06
CA ASP A 101 16.67 -7.89 -8.97
C ASP A 101 15.67 -6.76 -9.24
N ARG A 102 15.17 -6.73 -10.48
CA ARG A 102 14.16 -5.75 -10.88
C ARG A 102 12.85 -5.92 -10.11
N TRP A 103 12.46 -7.16 -9.80
CA TRP A 103 11.20 -7.43 -9.12
C TRP A 103 11.27 -6.98 -7.66
N GLY A 104 12.28 -7.44 -6.91
CA GLY A 104 12.52 -6.99 -5.54
C GLY A 104 12.68 -5.49 -5.46
N SER A 105 13.31 -4.86 -6.46
CA SER A 105 13.38 -3.39 -6.53
C SER A 105 12.02 -2.72 -6.65
N MET A 106 11.11 -3.24 -7.47
CA MET A 106 9.76 -2.66 -7.60
C MET A 106 8.99 -2.84 -6.29
N VAL A 107 9.00 -4.04 -5.71
CA VAL A 107 8.31 -4.33 -4.45
C VAL A 107 8.75 -3.40 -3.32
N VAL A 108 10.05 -3.13 -3.18
CA VAL A 108 10.56 -2.25 -2.13
C VAL A 108 10.18 -0.79 -2.37
N GLN A 109 10.17 -0.35 -3.63
CA GLN A 109 9.73 1.00 -4.00
C GLN A 109 8.25 1.20 -3.66
N GLU A 110 7.40 0.26 -4.03
CA GLU A 110 5.97 0.26 -3.68
C GLU A 110 5.78 0.28 -2.15
N ALA A 111 6.52 -0.56 -1.42
CA ALA A 111 6.35 -0.65 0.02
C ALA A 111 6.81 0.61 0.76
N LEU A 112 7.88 1.26 0.30
CA LEU A 112 8.29 2.55 0.84
C LEU A 112 7.30 3.66 0.46
N ALA A 113 6.72 3.63 -0.74
CA ALA A 113 5.68 4.58 -1.13
C ALA A 113 4.43 4.44 -0.25
N ASP A 114 3.95 3.22 0.02
CA ASP A 114 2.83 2.94 0.92
C ASP A 114 3.06 3.50 2.33
N VAL A 115 4.25 3.24 2.88
CA VAL A 115 4.66 3.64 4.22
C VAL A 115 4.84 5.15 4.32
N PHE A 116 5.52 5.78 3.36
CA PHE A 116 5.62 7.22 3.32
C PHE A 116 4.25 7.87 3.12
N GLY A 117 3.38 7.29 2.31
CA GLY A 117 2.03 7.77 2.12
C GLY A 117 1.23 7.77 3.41
N LEU A 118 1.27 6.68 4.17
CA LEU A 118 0.65 6.62 5.49
C LEU A 118 1.24 7.66 6.46
N LEU A 119 2.57 7.80 6.49
CA LEU A 119 3.24 8.77 7.38
C LEU A 119 2.89 10.22 7.02
N ILE A 120 2.89 10.58 5.73
CA ILE A 120 2.48 11.90 5.24
C ILE A 120 1.04 12.19 5.65
N CYS A 121 0.12 11.27 5.38
CA CYS A 121 -1.30 11.42 5.72
C CYS A 121 -1.57 11.46 7.23
N SER A 122 -0.62 10.97 8.04
CA SER A 122 -0.68 11.03 9.50
C SER A 122 0.02 12.26 10.10
N SER A 123 0.59 13.15 9.29
CA SER A 123 1.15 14.40 9.82
C SER A 123 0.03 15.33 10.27
N HIS A 124 0.25 16.08 11.36
CA HIS A 124 -0.76 16.97 11.96
C HIS A 124 -1.39 17.91 10.92
N ARG A 125 -0.57 18.47 10.04
CA ARG A 125 -1.04 19.37 8.98
C ARG A 125 -2.03 18.68 8.03
N ILE A 126 -1.70 17.48 7.57
CA ILE A 126 -2.53 16.76 6.60
C ILE A 126 -3.78 16.19 7.27
N THR A 127 -3.67 15.67 8.51
CA THR A 127 -4.84 15.20 9.25
C THR A 127 -5.84 16.31 9.51
N ASP A 128 -5.38 17.55 9.77
CA ASP A 128 -6.28 18.69 9.96
C ASP A 128 -6.91 19.16 8.64
N GLU A 129 -6.08 19.37 7.60
CA GLU A 129 -6.53 19.85 6.29
C GLU A 129 -7.50 18.86 5.62
N LEU A 130 -7.24 17.56 5.76
CA LEU A 130 -8.06 16.49 5.20
C LEU A 130 -8.97 15.83 6.24
N GLN A 131 -9.11 16.38 7.46
CA GLN A 131 -9.99 15.85 8.51
C GLN A 131 -9.88 14.31 8.70
N LEU A 132 -8.66 13.79 8.65
CA LEU A 132 -8.39 12.36 8.77
C LEU A 132 -8.12 11.99 10.22
N ASP A 133 -8.86 11.03 10.74
CA ASP A 133 -8.53 10.38 12.01
C ASP A 133 -7.43 9.33 11.81
N LYS A 134 -6.41 9.37 12.66
CA LYS A 134 -5.24 8.49 12.56
C LYS A 134 -5.59 7.03 12.76
N GLU A 135 -6.44 6.72 13.72
CA GLU A 135 -6.81 5.35 14.04
C GLU A 135 -7.65 4.74 12.93
N THR A 136 -8.58 5.53 12.38
CA THR A 136 -9.40 5.20 11.22
C THR A 136 -8.56 5.00 9.97
N LEU A 137 -7.59 5.88 9.71
CA LEU A 137 -6.63 5.74 8.61
C LEU A 137 -5.81 4.44 8.74
N SER A 138 -5.35 4.11 9.94
CA SER A 138 -4.65 2.86 10.23
C SER A 138 -5.49 1.62 9.87
N ARG A 139 -6.78 1.63 10.21
CA ARG A 139 -7.70 0.53 9.87
C ARG A 139 -7.93 0.40 8.37
N VAL A 140 -8.15 1.52 7.68
CA VAL A 140 -8.31 1.55 6.23
C VAL A 140 -7.05 1.00 5.54
N TYR A 141 -5.87 1.45 5.99
CA TYR A 141 -4.58 1.00 5.48
C TYR A 141 -4.36 -0.51 5.67
N LEU A 142 -4.64 -1.06 6.87
CA LEU A 142 -4.49 -2.49 7.13
C LEU A 142 -5.47 -3.35 6.30
N LEU A 143 -6.69 -2.87 6.08
CA LEU A 143 -7.66 -3.57 5.21
C LEU A 143 -7.25 -3.49 3.73
N GLU A 144 -6.70 -2.37 3.27
CA GLU A 144 -6.12 -2.24 1.93
C GLU A 144 -4.94 -3.19 1.73
N MET A 145 -4.07 -3.33 2.74
CA MET A 145 -2.97 -4.30 2.73
C MET A 145 -3.48 -5.73 2.50
N LEU A 146 -4.53 -6.15 3.22
CA LEU A 146 -5.16 -7.46 2.99
C LEU A 146 -5.81 -7.56 1.60
N ARG A 147 -6.40 -6.47 1.07
CA ARG A 147 -6.94 -6.43 -0.29
C ARG A 147 -5.85 -6.66 -1.34
N TYR A 148 -4.69 -6.03 -1.19
CA TYR A 148 -3.56 -6.19 -2.11
C TYR A 148 -2.97 -7.60 -2.05
N LEU A 149 -2.82 -8.19 -0.85
CA LEU A 149 -2.33 -9.56 -0.68
C LEU A 149 -3.10 -10.59 -1.51
N ARG A 150 -4.41 -10.41 -1.68
CA ARG A 150 -5.26 -11.30 -2.48
C ARG A 150 -4.92 -11.35 -3.97
N ARG A 151 -4.14 -10.40 -4.48
CA ARG A 151 -3.74 -10.38 -5.90
C ARG A 151 -2.61 -11.36 -6.21
N GLY A 152 -1.96 -11.93 -5.19
CA GLY A 152 -0.78 -12.76 -5.35
C GLY A 152 0.51 -11.95 -5.18
N PRO A 153 1.25 -12.10 -4.06
CA PRO A 153 2.48 -11.34 -3.80
C PRO A 153 3.58 -11.52 -4.85
N CYS A 154 3.52 -12.62 -5.62
CA CYS A 154 4.45 -12.94 -6.70
C CYS A 154 4.04 -12.33 -8.04
N ASP A 155 2.78 -11.95 -8.19
CA ASP A 155 2.19 -11.59 -9.48
C ASP A 155 2.14 -10.07 -9.68
N PHE A 156 2.12 -9.31 -8.58
CA PHE A 156 2.08 -7.85 -8.62
C PHE A 156 3.00 -7.20 -7.58
N PRO A 157 3.78 -6.15 -7.93
CA PRO A 157 4.70 -5.51 -6.98
C PRO A 157 4.02 -4.90 -5.75
N ASP A 158 2.82 -4.34 -5.90
CA ASP A 158 2.00 -3.79 -4.81
C ASP A 158 1.49 -4.88 -3.85
N ALA A 159 1.17 -6.07 -4.37
CA ALA A 159 0.87 -7.24 -3.53
C ALA A 159 2.11 -7.75 -2.80
N GLY A 160 3.27 -7.78 -3.47
CA GLY A 160 4.56 -8.09 -2.84
C GLY A 160 4.92 -7.08 -1.76
N ALA A 161 4.64 -5.80 -1.99
CA ALA A 161 4.84 -4.72 -1.02
C ALA A 161 3.96 -4.92 0.21
N ALA A 162 2.67 -5.19 0.03
CA ALA A 162 1.75 -5.49 1.11
C ALA A 162 2.23 -6.70 1.94
N TYR A 163 2.77 -7.73 1.29
CA TYR A 163 3.32 -8.91 1.97
C TYR A 163 4.51 -8.60 2.86
N ILE A 164 5.54 -7.91 2.34
CA ILE A 164 6.71 -7.60 3.15
C ILE A 164 6.38 -6.63 4.29
N GLN A 165 5.44 -5.70 4.09
CA GLN A 165 4.95 -4.81 5.15
C GLN A 165 4.18 -5.61 6.23
N PHE A 166 3.28 -6.52 5.83
CA PHE A 166 2.53 -7.38 6.75
C PHE A 166 3.46 -8.26 7.58
N LYS A 167 4.44 -8.92 6.95
CA LYS A 167 5.45 -9.76 7.63
C LYS A 167 6.28 -8.96 8.61
N PHE A 168 6.75 -7.78 8.22
CA PHE A 168 7.48 -6.89 9.12
C PHE A 168 6.64 -6.52 10.35
N LEU A 169 5.36 -6.19 10.15
CA LEU A 169 4.47 -5.84 11.26
C LEU A 169 4.21 -7.01 12.21
N LEU A 170 4.20 -8.26 11.73
CA LEU A 170 4.20 -9.45 12.58
C LEU A 170 5.50 -9.60 13.37
N GLU A 171 6.66 -9.43 12.72
CA GLU A 171 7.98 -9.58 13.35
C GLU A 171 8.22 -8.57 14.48
N VAL A 172 7.74 -7.34 14.31
CA VAL A 172 7.83 -6.32 15.36
C VAL A 172 6.66 -6.37 16.34
N GLU A 173 5.82 -7.40 16.29
CA GLU A 173 4.66 -7.62 17.15
C GLU A 173 3.70 -6.40 17.16
N CYS A 174 3.51 -5.77 16.00
CA CYS A 174 2.44 -4.80 15.79
C CYS A 174 1.17 -5.51 15.32
N LEU A 175 1.33 -6.58 14.55
CA LEU A 175 0.28 -7.53 14.24
C LEU A 175 0.57 -8.86 14.93
N THR A 176 -0.48 -9.61 15.24
CA THR A 176 -0.39 -11.01 15.67
C THR A 176 -1.41 -11.80 14.87
N LEU A 177 -0.95 -12.83 14.14
CA LEU A 177 -1.81 -13.78 13.45
C LEU A 177 -2.04 -14.99 14.35
N HIS A 178 -3.30 -15.27 14.64
CA HIS A 178 -3.72 -16.39 15.49
C HIS A 178 -3.99 -17.64 14.66
N ASP A 179 -3.97 -18.81 15.29
CA ASP A 179 -4.18 -20.11 14.63
C ASP A 179 -5.54 -20.24 13.92
N ASN A 180 -6.54 -19.47 14.36
CA ASN A 180 -7.88 -19.42 13.76
C ASN A 180 -7.98 -18.46 12.56
N GLY A 181 -6.87 -17.81 12.17
CA GLY A 181 -6.82 -16.83 11.09
C GLY A 181 -7.23 -15.40 11.48
N GLU A 182 -7.54 -15.15 12.76
CA GLU A 182 -7.76 -13.80 13.27
C GLU A 182 -6.43 -13.05 13.38
N ILE A 183 -6.50 -11.73 13.25
CA ILE A 183 -5.37 -10.81 13.32
C ILE A 183 -5.66 -9.79 14.42
N SER A 184 -4.84 -9.78 15.47
CA SER A 184 -4.83 -8.66 16.41
C SER A 184 -3.88 -7.58 15.90
N ALA A 185 -4.33 -6.33 15.93
CA ALA A 185 -3.53 -5.17 15.56
C ALA A 185 -3.40 -4.20 16.73
N ASP A 186 -2.17 -3.92 17.14
CA ASP A 186 -1.83 -2.85 18.07
C ASP A 186 -1.73 -1.53 17.29
N LEU A 187 -2.85 -0.79 17.24
CA LEU A 187 -2.94 0.46 16.49
C LEU A 187 -2.10 1.58 17.11
N ASP A 188 -1.85 1.56 18.42
CA ASP A 188 -0.99 2.52 19.12
C ASP A 188 0.48 2.34 18.71
N LYS A 189 0.88 1.10 18.43
CA LYS A 189 2.22 0.73 17.95
C LYS A 189 2.41 0.88 16.44
N LEU A 190 1.34 1.02 15.65
CA LEU A 190 1.41 0.98 14.19
C LEU A 190 2.34 2.07 13.62
N TYR A 191 2.10 3.34 13.93
CA TYR A 191 2.90 4.44 13.38
C TYR A 191 4.39 4.36 13.77
N ARG A 192 4.69 3.88 14.98
CA ARG A 192 6.07 3.62 15.42
C ARG A 192 6.70 2.49 14.59
N SER A 193 5.96 1.43 14.34
CA SER A 193 6.41 0.28 13.54
C SER A 193 6.64 0.65 12.08
N ILE A 194 5.73 1.44 11.50
CA ILE A 194 5.83 1.98 10.14
C ILE A 194 7.05 2.92 10.02
N THR A 195 7.30 3.75 11.02
CA THR A 195 8.51 4.61 11.06
C THR A 195 9.79 3.77 11.15
N LEU A 196 9.79 2.69 11.93
CA LEU A 196 10.91 1.76 12.00
C LEU A 196 11.16 1.05 10.67
N LEU A 197 10.10 0.61 9.99
CA LEU A 197 10.17 0.02 8.64
C LEU A 197 10.80 1.02 7.67
N ALA A 198 10.27 2.24 7.60
CA ALA A 198 10.80 3.31 6.75
C ALA A 198 12.30 3.55 7.01
N GLY A 199 12.69 3.64 8.28
CA GLY A 199 14.07 3.86 8.69
C GLY A 199 15.00 2.69 8.35
N THR A 200 14.54 1.46 8.53
CA THR A 200 15.29 0.25 8.19
C THR A 200 15.48 0.15 6.69
N TRP A 201 14.40 0.30 5.93
CA TRP A 201 14.42 0.14 4.48
C TRP A 201 14.91 1.37 3.72
N SER A 202 15.05 2.52 4.35
CA SER A 202 15.79 3.64 3.77
C SER A 202 17.31 3.52 3.97
N LYS A 203 17.78 2.65 4.89
CA LYS A 203 19.21 2.49 5.24
C LYS A 203 19.81 1.18 4.71
N THR A 204 19.09 0.07 4.84
CA THR A 204 19.58 -1.30 4.57
C THR A 204 19.83 -1.58 3.09
N TYR A 205 19.19 -0.86 2.16
CA TYR A 205 19.35 -1.10 0.71
C TYR A 205 20.63 -0.49 0.12
N SER A 206 21.54 -0.04 0.98
CA SER A 206 22.95 0.16 0.66
C SER A 206 23.74 -1.16 0.56
N THR A 207 23.15 -2.33 0.90
CA THR A 207 23.87 -3.62 0.85
C THR A 207 22.95 -4.82 0.53
N VAL A 208 23.53 -5.83 -0.14
CA VAL A 208 22.98 -6.96 -0.95
C VAL A 208 22.01 -7.95 -0.25
N THR A 209 21.44 -7.64 0.92
CA THR A 209 20.85 -8.66 1.80
C THR A 209 19.43 -9.13 1.43
N LEU A 210 18.70 -8.48 0.50
CA LEU A 210 17.30 -8.83 0.24
C LEU A 210 17.04 -9.99 -0.73
N ILE A 211 18.00 -10.34 -1.60
CA ILE A 211 17.82 -11.43 -2.58
C ILE A 211 17.57 -12.78 -1.87
N ALA A 212 18.15 -12.96 -0.68
CA ALA A 212 17.99 -14.18 0.10
C ALA A 212 16.61 -14.28 0.78
N HIS A 213 16.05 -13.18 1.27
CA HIS A 213 14.77 -13.20 1.98
C HIS A 213 13.58 -13.32 1.01
N PHE A 214 13.68 -12.71 -0.17
CA PHE A 214 12.62 -12.75 -1.17
C PHE A 214 12.47 -14.15 -1.80
N CYS A 215 13.56 -14.84 -2.13
CA CYS A 215 13.49 -16.19 -2.72
C CYS A 215 13.03 -17.27 -1.73
N LEU A 216 13.34 -17.14 -0.43
CA LEU A 216 13.01 -18.15 0.58
C LEU A 216 11.58 -18.05 1.13
N CYS A 217 11.03 -16.84 1.26
CA CYS A 217 9.69 -16.65 1.81
C CYS A 217 8.54 -16.87 0.82
N MET A 218 8.82 -17.01 -0.48
CA MET A 218 7.81 -17.14 -1.54
C MET A 218 7.46 -18.59 -1.90
N HIS A 219 8.13 -19.59 -1.33
CA HIS A 219 7.83 -21.02 -1.55
C HIS A 219 6.89 -21.64 -0.51
N THR A 220 6.41 -20.88 0.47
CA THR A 220 5.66 -21.42 1.63
C THR A 220 4.32 -20.73 1.92
N VAL A 221 3.83 -19.84 1.06
CA VAL A 221 2.60 -19.08 1.34
C VAL A 221 1.40 -19.68 0.61
N HIS A 222 0.70 -20.60 1.28
CA HIS A 222 -0.73 -20.79 1.12
C HIS A 222 -1.41 -20.07 2.29
N ILE A 223 -1.98 -18.88 2.03
CA ILE A 223 -2.97 -18.23 2.92
C ILE A 223 -4.35 -18.68 2.42
#